data_AF-A0A932WRE6-F1
#
_entry.id   AF-A0A932WRE6-F1
#
_cell.length_a   1.000
_cell.length_b   1.000
_cell.length_c   1.000
_cell.angle_alpha   90.00
_cell.angle_beta   90.00
_cell.angle_gamma   90.00
#
_symmetry.space_group_name_H-M   'P 1'
#
loop_
_entity.id
_entity.type
_entity.pdbx_description
1 polymer ?
#
loop_
_entity_poly.entity_id
_entity_poly.type
_entity_poly.pdbx_seq_one_letter_code
_entity_poly.pdbx_strand_id
1 'polypeptide(L)'
;MAKRTRNIRELREQADAAEKQEKSSGEGAAADKKKTKEPKKKAPKAKRSKAKVVVRKRLVWGVFSSSMKEEGRFPFADREGAEARAVELAAKHKRTYFVQPIKEPLPEKEPAPA
;
A
#
# COMPACT_ATOMS: atom_id res chain seq x y z
N MET A 1 6.99 -14.47 24.13
CA MET A 1 8.11 -13.68 23.61
C MET A 1 7.57 -12.62 22.65
N ALA A 2 7.68 -11.33 22.99
CA ALA A 2 7.19 -10.25 22.14
C ALA A 2 8.11 -10.11 20.92
N LYS A 3 7.56 -10.24 19.70
CA LYS A 3 8.30 -10.05 18.46
C LYS A 3 8.69 -8.57 18.36
N ARG A 4 9.99 -8.29 18.38
CA ARG A 4 10.57 -6.95 18.24
C ARG A 4 9.95 -6.25 17.03
N THR A 5 9.19 -5.18 17.25
CA THR A 5 8.60 -4.36 16.19
C THR A 5 9.74 -3.76 15.38
N ARG A 6 9.85 -4.14 14.11
CA ARG A 6 10.95 -3.74 13.25
C ARG A 6 10.94 -2.22 13.09
N ASN A 7 12.00 -1.55 13.53
CA ASN A 7 12.09 -0.10 13.51
C ASN A 7 12.40 0.36 12.08
N ILE A 8 11.55 1.24 11.54
CA ILE A 8 11.63 1.72 10.15
C ILE A 8 12.96 2.46 9.89
N ARG A 9 13.59 3.03 10.93
CA ARG A 9 14.90 3.69 10.82
C ARG A 9 16.03 2.70 10.51
N GLU A 10 16.08 1.58 11.22
CA GLU A 10 17.10 0.53 11.00
C GLU A 10 16.99 -0.08 9.59
N LEU A 11 15.77 -0.21 9.06
CA LEU A 11 15.54 -0.66 7.67
C LEU A 11 16.07 0.33 6.62
N ARG A 12 16.01 1.64 6.89
CA ARG A 12 16.52 2.67 5.98
C ARG A 12 18.04 2.76 6.04
N GLU A 13 18.63 2.65 7.22
CA GLU A 13 20.09 2.60 7.39
C GLU A 13 20.70 1.38 6.71
N GLN A 14 20.04 0.22 6.79
CA GLN A 14 20.46 -0.98 6.05
C GLN A 14 20.38 -0.81 4.53
N ALA A 15 19.36 -0.10 4.02
CA ALA A 15 19.24 0.18 2.60
C ALA A 15 20.31 1.18 2.12
N ASP A 16 20.55 2.25 2.88
CA ASP A 16 21.56 3.27 2.57
C ASP A 16 22.99 2.68 2.61
N ALA A 17 23.28 1.82 3.60
CA ALA A 17 24.55 1.12 3.69
C ALA A 17 24.79 0.14 2.52
N ALA A 18 23.74 -0.55 2.05
CA ALA A 18 23.83 -1.42 0.89
C ALA A 18 24.10 -0.64 -0.41
N GLU A 19 23.43 0.50 -0.62
CA GLU A 19 23.69 1.38 -1.77
C GLU A 19 25.11 1.99 -1.74
N LYS A 20 25.64 2.26 -0.54
CA LYS A 20 27.01 2.76 -0.38
C LYS A 20 28.07 1.71 -0.68
N GLN A 21 27.83 0.45 -0.29
CA GLN A 21 28.72 -0.66 -0.66
C GLN A 21 28.69 -0.94 -2.16
N GLU A 22 27.52 -0.91 -2.81
CA GLU A 22 27.40 -1.13 -4.25
C GLU A 22 28.16 -0.08 -5.07
N LYS A 23 28.17 1.19 -4.63
CA LYS A 23 28.93 2.28 -5.27
C LYS A 23 30.44 2.20 -5.05
N SER A 24 30.91 1.49 -4.02
CA SER A 24 32.34 1.36 -3.69
C SER A 24 33.06 0.18 -4.34
N SER A 25 32.33 -0.77 -4.94
CA SER A 25 32.91 -1.97 -5.60
C SER A 25 32.99 -1.86 -7.13
N GLY A 26 32.66 -0.69 -7.71
CA GLY A 26 32.50 -0.50 -9.15
C GLY A 26 33.60 0.31 -9.85
N GLU A 27 34.76 0.55 -9.24
CA GLU A 27 35.81 1.33 -9.89
C GLU A 27 37.20 0.75 -9.60
N GLY A 28 37.77 0.04 -10.59
CA GLY A 28 39.18 -0.32 -10.62
C GLY A 28 39.50 -1.72 -11.14
N ALA A 29 39.67 -1.86 -12.47
CA ALA A 29 40.76 -2.58 -13.13
C ALA A 29 40.41 -2.91 -14.61
N ALA A 30 40.83 -2.01 -15.51
CA ALA A 30 40.89 -2.28 -16.94
C ALA A 30 42.26 -2.91 -17.27
N ALA A 31 42.26 -4.11 -17.88
CA ALA A 31 43.40 -4.63 -18.65
C ALA A 31 42.99 -5.77 -19.59
N ASP A 32 42.99 -5.45 -20.88
CA ASP A 32 43.58 -6.21 -22.00
C ASP A 32 42.97 -7.55 -22.52
N LYS A 33 42.93 -7.59 -23.86
CA LYS A 33 42.88 -8.74 -24.80
C LYS A 33 41.57 -9.50 -25.10
N LYS A 34 41.15 -9.26 -26.35
CA LYS A 34 40.95 -10.25 -27.43
C LYS A 34 39.81 -11.25 -27.24
N LYS A 35 38.62 -10.97 -27.79
CA LYS A 35 37.58 -11.98 -28.04
C LYS A 35 36.85 -11.76 -29.37
N THR A 36 37.15 -12.67 -30.29
CA THR A 36 36.21 -13.52 -31.04
C THR A 36 34.79 -12.98 -31.24
N LYS A 37 34.39 -12.84 -32.51
CA LYS A 37 33.01 -12.62 -32.95
C LYS A 37 32.09 -13.72 -32.40
N GLU A 38 31.34 -13.43 -31.34
CA GLU A 38 30.19 -14.24 -30.92
C GLU A 38 28.94 -13.90 -31.76
N PRO A 39 28.07 -14.89 -32.02
CA PRO A 39 26.85 -14.69 -32.80
C PRO A 39 25.87 -13.78 -32.06
N LYS A 40 25.28 -12.83 -32.81
CA LYS A 40 24.28 -11.87 -32.29
C LYS A 40 23.13 -12.61 -31.58
N LYS A 41 23.16 -12.62 -30.24
CA LYS A 41 21.99 -12.99 -29.43
C LYS A 41 20.87 -12.02 -29.76
N LYS A 42 19.74 -12.54 -30.24
CA LYS A 42 18.52 -11.78 -30.49
C LYS A 42 18.18 -11.02 -29.20
N ALA A 43 18.00 -9.71 -29.31
CA ALA A 43 17.62 -8.87 -28.19
C ALA A 43 16.35 -9.45 -27.52
N PRO A 44 16.30 -9.57 -26.18
CA PRO A 44 15.12 -10.04 -25.51
C PRO A 44 13.98 -9.06 -25.81
N LYS A 45 12.89 -9.56 -26.41
CA LYS A 45 11.67 -8.77 -26.58
C LYS A 45 11.27 -8.23 -25.22
N ALA A 46 11.19 -6.90 -25.11
CA ALA A 46 10.76 -6.22 -23.89
C ALA A 46 9.39 -6.79 -23.48
N LYS A 47 9.35 -7.49 -22.34
CA LYS A 47 8.09 -7.94 -21.76
C LYS A 47 7.32 -6.68 -21.37
N ARG A 48 6.21 -6.41 -22.07
CA ARG A 48 5.30 -5.33 -21.72
C ARG A 48 4.83 -5.59 -20.29
N SER A 49 5.27 -4.75 -19.35
CA SER A 49 4.80 -4.82 -17.97
C SER A 49 3.29 -4.58 -17.99
N LYS A 50 2.53 -5.53 -17.45
CA LYS A 50 1.08 -5.36 -17.29
C LYS A 50 0.86 -4.12 -16.44
N ALA A 51 0.13 -3.15 -16.98
CA ALA A 51 -0.26 -1.95 -16.25
C ALA A 51 -0.96 -2.40 -14.96
N LYS A 52 -0.44 -1.94 -13.82
CA LYS A 52 -0.99 -2.30 -12.52
C LYS A 52 -2.35 -1.62 -12.41
N VAL A 53 -3.41 -2.40 -12.49
CA VAL A 53 -4.78 -1.93 -12.27
C VAL A 53 -4.85 -1.34 -10.87
N VAL A 54 -4.85 -0.01 -10.79
CA VAL A 54 -4.94 0.70 -9.50
C VAL A 54 -6.41 0.71 -9.11
N VAL A 55 -6.81 -0.27 -8.30
CA VAL A 55 -8.12 -0.26 -7.64
C VAL A 55 -8.20 1.00 -6.80
N ARG A 56 -8.99 1.98 -7.26
CA ARG A 56 -9.27 3.20 -6.51
C ARG A 56 -10.08 2.80 -5.27
N LYS A 57 -9.72 3.34 -4.11
CA LYS A 57 -10.42 3.08 -2.86
C LYS A 57 -11.11 4.37 -2.39
N ARG A 58 -12.35 4.28 -1.93
CA ARG A 58 -13.03 5.37 -1.23
C ARG A 58 -12.90 5.15 0.27
N LEU A 59 -12.68 6.23 0.99
CA LEU A 59 -12.75 6.25 2.43
C LEU A 59 -14.19 6.52 2.85
N VAL A 60 -14.65 5.85 3.89
CA VAL A 60 -16.00 5.96 4.43
C VAL A 60 -15.90 5.84 5.95
N TRP A 61 -16.71 6.58 6.71
CA TRP A 61 -16.79 6.43 8.16
C TRP A 61 -17.81 5.35 8.50
N GLY A 62 -17.38 4.29 9.19
CA GLY A 62 -18.27 3.26 9.75
C GLY A 62 -18.47 3.47 11.24
N VAL A 63 -19.70 3.37 11.72
CA VAL A 63 -20.04 3.35 13.14
C VAL A 63 -20.09 1.91 13.59
N PHE A 64 -19.28 1.57 14.59
CA PHE A 64 -19.16 0.21 15.14
C PHE A 64 -19.58 0.17 16.60
N SER A 65 -20.15 -0.96 17.02
CA SER A 65 -20.34 -1.27 18.43
C SER A 65 -19.09 -1.92 19.04
N SER A 66 -19.03 -2.01 20.38
CA SER A 66 -18.00 -2.78 21.11
C SER A 66 -17.86 -4.23 20.65
N SER A 67 -18.89 -4.78 20.00
CA SER A 67 -18.87 -6.12 19.39
C SER A 67 -18.39 -6.17 17.93
N MET A 68 -17.80 -5.08 17.41
CA MET A 68 -17.36 -4.94 16.00
C MET A 68 -18.48 -5.17 14.99
N LYS A 69 -19.74 -4.90 15.37
CA LYS A 69 -20.87 -4.87 14.43
C LYS A 69 -20.97 -3.48 13.82
N GLU A 70 -21.10 -3.42 12.50
CA GLU A 70 -21.33 -2.19 11.75
C GLU A 70 -22.81 -1.80 11.87
N GLU A 71 -23.07 -0.60 12.40
CA GLU A 71 -24.40 -0.09 12.69
C GLU A 71 -24.82 1.01 11.71
N GLY A 72 -23.86 1.59 10.99
CA GLY A 72 -24.11 2.61 9.99
C GLY A 72 -22.85 3.03 9.25
N ARG A 73 -23.04 3.55 8.04
CA ARG A 73 -21.96 3.98 7.14
C ARG A 73 -22.22 5.37 6.60
N PHE A 74 -21.22 6.22 6.68
CA PHE A 74 -21.30 7.64 6.38
C PHE A 74 -20.21 8.06 5.40
N PRO A 75 -20.51 8.94 4.42
CA PRO A 75 -19.49 9.49 3.53
C PRO A 75 -18.30 10.06 4.29
N PHE A 76 -17.09 9.99 3.72
CA PHE A 76 -15.91 10.57 4.37
C PHE A 76 -16.02 12.07 4.71
N ALA A 77 -16.80 12.82 3.93
CA ALA A 77 -17.07 14.23 4.20
C ALA A 77 -17.89 14.46 5.48
N ASP A 78 -18.67 13.45 5.90
CA ASP A 78 -19.61 13.55 7.01
C ASP A 78 -19.13 12.72 8.21
N ARG A 79 -18.05 13.18 8.82
CA ARG A 79 -17.53 12.59 10.06
C ARG A 79 -18.42 12.94 11.26
N GLU A 80 -18.90 14.17 11.32
CA GLU A 80 -19.72 14.66 12.43
C GLU A 80 -21.04 13.90 12.51
N GLY A 81 -21.69 13.60 11.37
CA GLY A 81 -22.88 12.76 11.33
C GLY A 81 -22.64 11.33 11.85
N ALA A 82 -21.46 10.76 11.53
CA ALA A 82 -21.08 9.44 12.05
C ALA A 82 -20.85 9.46 13.57
N GLU A 83 -20.23 10.53 14.10
CA GLU A 83 -20.01 10.69 15.54
C GLU A 83 -21.33 10.94 16.29
N ALA A 84 -22.20 11.80 15.76
CA ALA A 84 -23.55 12.02 16.30
C ALA A 84 -24.33 10.71 16.37
N ARG A 85 -24.27 9.88 15.31
CA ARG A 85 -24.97 8.59 15.31
C ARG A 85 -24.39 7.61 16.32
N ALA A 86 -23.07 7.62 16.52
CA ALA A 86 -22.43 6.81 17.56
C ALA A 86 -22.90 7.22 18.97
N VAL A 87 -23.03 8.53 19.24
CA VAL A 87 -23.52 9.05 20.53
C VAL A 87 -24.99 8.69 20.75
N GLU A 88 -25.85 8.84 19.74
CA GLU A 88 -27.26 8.45 19.81
C GLU A 88 -27.43 6.95 20.11
N LEU A 89 -26.63 6.10 19.45
CA LEU A 89 -26.65 4.66 19.69
C LEU A 89 -26.11 4.31 21.08
N ALA A 90 -25.09 5.02 21.56
CA ALA A 90 -24.55 4.84 22.90
C ALA A 90 -25.60 5.15 23.97
N ALA A 91 -26.34 6.25 23.79
CA ALA A 91 -27.46 6.61 24.66
C ALA A 91 -28.57 5.56 24.64
N LYS A 92 -28.90 5.00 23.46
CA LYS A 92 -29.99 4.03 23.30
C LYS A 92 -29.66 2.63 23.83
N HIS A 93 -28.43 2.16 23.66
CA HIS A 93 -28.09 0.75 23.85
C HIS A 93 -27.14 0.45 25.03
N LYS A 94 -26.79 1.44 25.88
CA LYS A 94 -25.84 1.28 27.01
C LYS A 94 -24.56 0.52 26.62
N ARG A 95 -24.11 0.72 25.38
CA ARG A 95 -22.92 0.10 24.80
C ARG A 95 -22.03 1.20 24.25
N THR A 96 -20.74 0.93 24.21
CA THR A 96 -19.78 1.84 23.59
C THR A 96 -19.86 1.69 22.07
N TYR A 97 -20.05 2.81 21.39
CA TYR A 97 -19.95 2.91 19.94
C TYR A 97 -18.76 3.80 19.58
N PHE A 98 -18.13 3.50 18.46
CA PHE A 98 -16.96 4.24 17.96
C PHE A 98 -16.97 4.30 16.44
N VAL A 99 -16.33 5.33 15.89
CA VAL A 99 -16.25 5.56 14.44
C VAL A 99 -14.89 5.08 13.91
N GLN A 100 -14.88 4.36 12.80
CA GLN A 100 -13.66 3.94 12.11
C GLN A 100 -13.64 4.33 10.63
N PRO A 101 -12.47 4.72 10.09
CA PRO A 101 -12.32 4.93 8.66
C PRO A 101 -12.16 3.60 7.93
N ILE A 102 -13.12 3.25 7.08
CA ILE A 102 -13.12 2.04 6.25
C ILE A 102 -12.68 2.41 4.83
N LYS A 103 -11.73 1.64 4.29
CA LYS A 103 -11.26 1.77 2.90
C LYS A 103 -12.01 0.77 2.02
N GLU A 104 -13.04 1.24 1.33
CA GLU A 104 -13.79 0.43 0.38
C GLU A 104 -13.14 0.44 -1.00
N PRO A 105 -12.97 -0.71 -1.66
CA PRO A 105 -12.62 -0.72 -3.08
C PRO A 105 -13.79 -0.15 -3.89
N LEU A 106 -13.54 0.86 -4.72
CA LEU A 106 -14.54 1.26 -5.71
C LEU A 106 -14.70 0.12 -6.71
N PRO A 107 -15.93 -0.25 -7.11
CA PRO A 107 -16.11 -1.11 -8.25
C PRO A 107 -15.43 -0.43 -9.44
N GLU A 108 -14.52 -1.14 -10.07
CA GLU A 108 -13.92 -0.72 -11.32
C GLU A 108 -15.08 -0.59 -12.31
N LYS A 109 -15.46 0.64 -12.65
CA LYS A 109 -16.38 0.87 -13.75
C LYS A 109 -15.67 0.30 -14.97
N GLU A 110 -16.16 -0.84 -15.47
CA GLU A 110 -15.70 -1.42 -16.73
C GLU A 110 -15.58 -0.29 -17.76
N PRO A 111 -14.45 -0.21 -18.49
CA PRO A 111 -14.40 0.70 -19.63
C PRO A 111 -15.49 0.25 -20.59
N ALA A 112 -16.51 1.09 -20.76
CA ALA A 112 -17.53 0.88 -21.78
C ALA A 112 -16.82 0.67 -23.13
N PRO A 113 -17.13 -0.40 -23.88
CA PRO A 113 -16.55 -0.59 -25.20
C PRO A 113 -17.14 0.46 -26.15
N ALA A 114 -16.31 1.42 -26.58
CA ALA A 114 -16.56 2.28 -27.73
C ALA A 114 -15.22 2.63 -28.40
#